data_AF-A0A838G2K7-F1
#
_entry.id   AF-A0A838G2K7-F1
#
_cell.length_a   1.000
_cell.length_b   1.000
_cell.length_c   1.000
_cell.angle_alpha   90.00
_cell.angle_beta   90.00
_cell.angle_gamma   90.00
#
_symmetry.space_group_name_H-M   'P 1'
#
loop_
_entity.id
_entity.type
_entity.pdbx_description
1 polymer ?
#
loop_
_entity_poly.entity_id
_entity_poly.type
_entity_poly.pdbx_seq_one_letter_code
_entity_poly.pdbx_strand_id
1 'polypeptide(L)'
;MPVRTTSELDLADPDFAADPYPALAELRRRGPLVWHAPTQMWLATTHAAVSETLRSRSLGRLWADRQPAQRFGTFNALHRNQMMENEPPVHTRLRRLVAGAFGRGHVARMRP
;
A
#
# COMPACT_ATOMS: atom_id res chain seq x y z
N MET A 1 -3.40 -4.78 -25.52
CA MET A 1 -3.17 -6.14 -25.00
C MET A 1 -4.28 -6.45 -24.00
N PRO A 2 -5.23 -7.36 -24.27
CA PRO A 2 -6.26 -7.68 -23.30
C PRO A 2 -5.60 -8.33 -22.08
N VAL A 3 -5.91 -7.81 -20.89
CA VAL A 3 -5.42 -8.36 -19.63
C VAL A 3 -6.01 -9.76 -19.48
N ARG A 4 -5.15 -10.80 -19.53
CA ARG A 4 -5.60 -12.20 -19.53
C ARG A 4 -6.20 -12.67 -18.20
N THR A 5 -6.12 -11.88 -17.13
CA THR A 5 -6.70 -12.26 -15.85
C THR A 5 -7.25 -11.06 -15.07
N THR A 6 -8.58 -10.97 -14.98
CA THR A 6 -9.33 -9.97 -14.20
C THR A 6 -9.91 -10.59 -12.94
N SER A 7 -9.81 -9.91 -11.80
CA SER A 7 -10.43 -10.26 -10.52
C SER A 7 -11.56 -9.30 -10.17
N GLU A 8 -12.61 -9.86 -9.59
CA GLU A 8 -13.79 -9.17 -9.03
C GLU A 8 -13.89 -9.41 -7.51
N LEU A 9 -12.79 -9.82 -6.87
CA LEU A 9 -12.74 -10.14 -5.43
C LEU A 9 -13.20 -8.94 -4.59
N ASP A 10 -14.24 -9.12 -3.78
CA ASP A 10 -14.62 -8.08 -2.83
C ASP A 10 -13.63 -8.05 -1.65
N LEU A 11 -12.76 -7.03 -1.65
CA LEU A 11 -11.77 -6.82 -0.59
C LEU A 11 -12.38 -6.27 0.71
N ALA A 12 -13.65 -5.88 0.69
CA ALA A 12 -14.39 -5.39 1.85
C ALA A 12 -15.31 -6.46 2.48
N ASP A 13 -15.39 -7.66 1.88
CA ASP A 13 -16.17 -8.78 2.41
C ASP A 13 -15.63 -9.20 3.80
N PRO A 14 -16.47 -9.22 4.85
CA PRO A 14 -16.06 -9.70 6.17
C PRO A 14 -15.51 -11.12 6.18
N ASP A 15 -16.01 -12.01 5.32
CA ASP A 15 -15.53 -13.40 5.24
C ASP A 15 -14.13 -13.45 4.61
N PHE A 16 -13.85 -12.57 3.63
CA PHE A 16 -12.50 -12.37 3.12
C PHE A 16 -11.57 -11.81 4.19
N ALA A 17 -12.04 -10.86 5.00
CA ALA A 17 -11.23 -10.31 6.10
C ALA A 17 -10.94 -11.36 7.19
N ALA A 18 -11.88 -12.30 7.42
CA ALA A 18 -11.74 -13.37 8.40
C ALA A 18 -10.77 -14.47 7.94
N ASP A 19 -10.86 -14.90 6.67
CA ASP A 19 -9.92 -15.86 6.07
C ASP A 19 -9.57 -15.49 4.62
N PRO A 20 -8.57 -14.61 4.42
CA PRO A 20 -8.21 -14.14 3.08
C PRO A 20 -7.41 -15.18 2.29
N TYR A 21 -6.81 -16.17 2.96
CA TYR A 21 -5.76 -17.00 2.36
C TYR A 21 -6.24 -17.85 1.18
N PRO A 22 -7.45 -18.45 1.18
CA PRO A 22 -7.98 -19.17 0.03
C PRO A 22 -8.13 -18.27 -1.20
N ALA A 23 -8.71 -17.08 -1.04
CA ALA A 23 -8.88 -16.11 -2.13
C ALA A 23 -7.53 -15.59 -2.66
N LEU A 24 -6.60 -15.27 -1.76
CA LEU A 24 -5.24 -14.87 -2.14
C LEU A 24 -4.47 -15.99 -2.83
N ALA A 25 -4.72 -17.26 -2.49
CA ALA A 25 -4.12 -18.41 -3.17
C ALA A 25 -4.63 -18.55 -4.60
N GLU A 26 -5.92 -18.35 -4.83
CA GLU A 26 -6.49 -18.31 -6.18
C GLU A 26 -5.92 -17.16 -7.01
N LEU A 27 -5.79 -15.96 -6.43
CA LEU A 27 -5.15 -14.83 -7.10
C LEU A 27 -3.70 -15.14 -7.51
N ARG A 28 -2.94 -15.87 -6.69
CA ARG A 28 -1.57 -16.30 -7.06
C ARG A 28 -1.53 -17.28 -8.22
N ARG A 29 -2.48 -18.22 -8.29
CA ARG A 29 -2.59 -19.19 -9.42
C ARG A 29 -2.84 -18.49 -10.76
N ARG A 30 -3.49 -17.32 -10.71
CA ARG A 30 -3.86 -16.49 -11.86
C ARG A 30 -2.71 -15.69 -12.48
N GLY A 31 -1.58 -15.61 -11.79
CA GLY A 31 -0.36 -14.94 -12.25
C GLY A 31 0.15 -13.88 -11.28
N PRO A 32 1.37 -13.35 -11.50
CA PRO A 32 2.05 -12.42 -10.58
C PRO A 32 1.35 -11.05 -10.48
N LEU A 33 0.66 -10.64 -11.54
CA LEU A 33 -0.13 -9.41 -11.61
C LEU A 33 -1.52 -9.74 -12.17
N VAL A 34 -2.55 -9.33 -11.46
CA VAL A 34 -3.96 -9.55 -11.83
C VAL A 34 -4.66 -8.19 -11.83
N TRP A 35 -5.40 -7.88 -12.89
CA TRP A 35 -6.19 -6.64 -12.91
C TRP A 35 -7.40 -6.78 -12.01
N HIS A 36 -7.65 -5.82 -11.15
CA HIS A 36 -8.81 -5.80 -10.25
C HIS A 36 -9.79 -4.74 -10.72
N ALA A 37 -10.89 -5.19 -11.30
CA ALA A 37 -11.87 -4.30 -11.91
C ALA A 37 -12.54 -3.35 -10.90
N PRO A 38 -12.96 -3.79 -9.69
CA PRO A 38 -13.61 -2.90 -8.72
C PRO A 38 -12.76 -1.70 -8.31
N THR A 39 -11.44 -1.89 -8.17
CA THR A 39 -10.54 -0.80 -7.78
C THR A 39 -9.79 -0.18 -8.95
N GLN A 40 -9.95 -0.70 -10.17
CA GLN A 40 -9.19 -0.32 -11.37
C GLN A 40 -7.67 -0.27 -11.13
N MET A 41 -7.14 -1.27 -10.43
CA MET A 41 -5.72 -1.36 -10.10
C MET A 41 -5.17 -2.75 -10.40
N TRP A 42 -3.86 -2.84 -10.58
CA TRP A 42 -3.15 -4.10 -10.63
C TRP A 42 -2.87 -4.61 -9.21
N LEU A 43 -3.19 -5.88 -8.95
CA LEU A 43 -2.83 -6.58 -7.72
C LEU A 43 -1.55 -7.38 -7.95
N ALA A 44 -0.51 -7.09 -7.16
CA ALA A 44 0.66 -7.94 -7.07
C ALA A 44 0.39 -9.10 -6.11
N THR A 45 0.37 -10.32 -6.64
CA THR A 45 -0.15 -11.51 -5.92
C THR A 45 0.94 -12.37 -5.31
N THR A 46 2.14 -12.35 -5.90
CA THR A 46 3.29 -13.16 -5.47
C THR A 46 4.31 -12.30 -4.72
N HIS A 47 5.09 -12.95 -3.85
CA HIS A 47 6.17 -12.27 -3.12
C HIS A 47 7.15 -11.56 -4.06
N ALA A 48 7.49 -12.17 -5.20
CA ALA A 48 8.39 -11.59 -6.20
C ALA A 48 7.80 -10.32 -6.82
N ALA A 49 6.53 -10.36 -7.26
CA ALA A 49 5.84 -9.21 -7.83
C ALA A 49 5.71 -8.07 -6.81
N VAL A 50 5.28 -8.36 -5.58
CA VAL A 50 5.19 -7.36 -4.50
C VAL A 50 6.54 -6.72 -4.23
N SER A 51 7.59 -7.54 -4.14
CA SER A 51 8.96 -7.08 -3.91
C SER A 51 9.48 -6.16 -5.01
N GLU A 52 9.17 -6.46 -6.27
CA GLU A 52 9.56 -5.63 -7.42
C GLU A 52 8.78 -4.31 -7.42
N THR A 53 7.44 -4.37 -7.24
CA THR A 53 6.57 -3.20 -7.16
C THR A 53 7.03 -2.22 -6.09
N LEU A 54 7.29 -2.69 -4.86
CA LEU A 54 7.67 -1.83 -3.74
C LEU A 54 9.08 -1.22 -3.85
N ARG A 55 9.95 -1.78 -4.70
CA ARG A 55 11.32 -1.27 -4.92
C ARG A 55 11.42 -0.39 -6.16
N SER A 56 10.47 -0.47 -7.08
CA SER A 56 10.48 0.30 -8.30
C SER A 56 10.31 1.79 -8.00
N ARG A 57 11.28 2.60 -8.41
CA ARG A 57 11.24 4.07 -8.26
C ARG A 57 10.34 4.76 -9.29
N SER A 58 9.88 4.04 -10.31
CA SER A 58 8.92 4.57 -11.30
C SER A 58 7.46 4.46 -10.84
N LEU A 59 7.22 3.74 -9.73
CA LEU A 59 5.91 3.62 -9.10
C LEU A 59 5.86 4.52 -7.85
N GLY A 60 4.66 4.96 -7.48
CA GLY A 60 4.44 5.84 -6.34
C GLY A 60 3.17 5.49 -5.58
N ARG A 61 2.91 6.24 -4.49
CA ARG A 61 1.71 6.04 -3.66
C ARG A 61 0.44 6.39 -4.45
N LEU A 62 -0.61 5.60 -4.24
CA LEU A 62 -1.95 5.81 -4.78
C LEU A 62 -2.87 6.23 -3.64
N TRP A 63 -3.18 7.52 -3.55
CA TRP A 63 -4.15 8.04 -2.57
C TRP A 63 -4.79 9.33 -3.10
N ALA A 64 -5.95 9.66 -2.54
CA ALA A 64 -6.68 10.88 -2.86
C ALA A 64 -7.34 11.44 -1.60
N ASP A 65 -7.65 12.73 -1.60
CA ASP A 65 -8.37 13.35 -0.51
C ASP A 65 -9.75 12.72 -0.31
N ARG A 66 -10.11 12.52 0.96
CA ARG A 66 -11.45 12.08 1.34
C ARG A 66 -12.44 13.20 1.08
N GLN A 67 -13.62 12.82 0.59
CA GLN A 67 -14.72 13.73 0.27
C GLN A 67 -15.92 13.52 1.21
N PRO A 68 -16.69 14.57 1.54
CA PRO A 68 -16.49 15.97 1.11
C PRO A 68 -15.37 16.67 1.89
N ALA A 69 -14.56 17.49 1.21
CA ALA A 69 -13.40 18.15 1.81
C ALA A 69 -13.74 19.01 3.05
N GLN A 70 -14.94 19.60 3.13
CA GLN A 70 -15.36 20.40 4.30
C GLN A 70 -15.40 19.56 5.59
N ARG A 71 -15.73 18.27 5.48
CA ARG A 71 -15.76 17.33 6.61
C ARG A 71 -14.37 16.78 6.94
N PHE A 72 -13.51 16.64 5.93
CA PHE A 72 -12.22 15.95 6.06
C PHE A 72 -11.01 16.88 5.98
N GLY A 73 -11.18 18.20 6.14
CA GLY A 73 -10.10 19.18 6.01
C GLY A 73 -8.85 18.82 6.80
N THR A 74 -9.00 18.55 8.11
CA THR A 74 -7.88 18.17 8.99
C THR A 74 -7.29 16.81 8.63
N PHE A 75 -8.14 15.83 8.29
CA PHE A 75 -7.69 14.49 7.88
C PHE A 75 -6.85 14.55 6.61
N ASN A 76 -7.33 15.26 5.60
CA ASN A 76 -6.66 15.44 4.32
C ASN A 76 -5.36 16.23 4.50
N ALA A 77 -5.35 17.26 5.34
CA ALA A 77 -4.14 18.01 5.67
C ALA A 77 -3.06 17.12 6.30
N LEU A 78 -3.44 16.21 7.22
CA LEU A 78 -2.52 15.23 7.78
C LEU A 78 -1.96 14.30 6.68
N HIS A 79 -2.82 13.73 5.84
CA HIS A 79 -2.43 12.76 4.81
C HIS A 79 -1.53 13.39 3.74
N ARG A 80 -1.81 14.62 3.33
CA ARG A 80 -0.97 15.40 2.41
C ARG A 80 0.45 15.62 2.95
N ASN A 81 0.63 15.71 4.27
CA ASN A 81 1.90 16.10 4.89
C ASN A 81 2.62 14.99 5.65
N GLN A 82 2.03 13.79 5.76
CA GLN A 82 2.67 12.67 6.45
C GLN A 82 3.71 11.95 5.58
N MET A 83 4.68 11.30 6.24
CA MET A 83 5.78 10.61 5.57
C MET A 83 5.33 9.48 4.63
N MET A 84 4.27 8.74 4.98
CA MET A 84 3.89 7.53 4.23
C MET A 84 3.27 7.82 2.86
N GLU A 85 2.60 8.96 2.72
CA GLU A 85 1.87 9.36 1.50
C GLU A 85 2.66 10.25 0.55
N ASN A 86 3.90 10.60 0.93
CA ASN A 86 4.74 11.51 0.17
C ASN A 86 5.81 10.75 -0.63
N GLU A 87 6.18 11.32 -1.78
CA GLU A 87 7.34 10.90 -2.58
C GLU A 87 8.59 11.74 -2.25
N PRO A 88 9.80 11.33 -2.68
CA PRO A 88 10.94 12.24 -2.73
C PRO A 88 10.60 13.53 -3.50
N PRO A 89 11.08 14.72 -3.05
CA PRO A 89 12.04 14.92 -1.96
C PRO A 89 11.43 15.01 -0.56
N VAL A 90 10.10 15.17 -0.44
CA VAL A 90 9.41 15.38 0.84
C VAL A 90 9.59 14.17 1.78
N HIS A 91 9.36 12.96 1.26
CA HIS A 91 9.58 11.73 2.01
C HIS A 91 11.01 11.61 2.53
N THR A 92 12.00 11.89 1.67
CA THR A 92 13.42 11.81 2.05
C THR A 92 13.75 12.76 3.20
N ARG A 93 13.21 14.00 3.14
CA ARG A 93 13.36 14.99 4.22
C ARG A 93 12.75 14.49 5.53
N LEU A 94 11.50 14.02 5.50
CA LEU A 94 10.78 13.56 6.69
C LEU A 94 11.42 12.32 7.30
N ARG A 95 11.77 11.32 6.48
CA ARG A 95 12.42 10.09 6.93
C ARG A 95 13.75 10.35 7.62
N ARG A 96 14.54 11.30 7.11
CA ARG A 96 15.82 11.67 7.72
C ARG A 96 15.66 12.21 9.14
N LEU A 97 14.58 12.98 9.41
CA LEU A 97 14.34 13.55 10.74
C LEU A 97 13.99 12.49 11.79
N VAL A 98 13.27 11.44 11.39
CA VAL A 98 12.81 10.40 12.32
C VAL A 98 13.74 9.19 12.43
N ALA A 99 14.55 8.91 11.41
CA ALA A 99 15.35 7.68 11.34
C ALA A 99 16.30 7.48 12.53
N GLY A 100 16.85 8.56 13.08
CA GLY A 100 17.77 8.49 14.23
C GLY A 100 17.12 7.94 15.51
N ALA A 101 15.84 8.26 15.73
CA ALA A 101 15.09 7.79 16.90
C ALA A 101 14.85 6.27 16.86
N PHE A 102 14.81 5.67 15.66
CA PHE A 102 14.59 4.24 15.46
C PHE A 102 15.88 3.47 15.15
N GLY A 103 17.05 4.03 15.50
CA GLY A 103 18.33 3.33 15.36
C GLY A 103 18.40 2.07 16.22
N ARG A 104 19.19 1.07 15.79
CA ARG A 104 19.33 -0.24 16.46
C ARG A 104 19.51 -0.15 17.97
N GLY A 105 20.40 0.73 18.43
CA GLY A 105 20.66 0.92 19.86
C GLY A 105 19.50 1.55 20.63
N HIS A 106 18.72 2.44 19.99
CA HIS A 106 17.53 3.02 20.60
C HIS A 106 16.42 1.97 20.74
N VAL A 107 16.18 1.19 19.70
CA VAL A 107 15.21 0.09 19.71
C VAL A 107 15.60 -1.00 20.72
N ALA A 108 16.89 -1.36 20.80
CA ALA A 108 17.36 -2.37 21.75
C ALA A 108 17.09 -2.00 23.21
N ARG A 109 17.13 -0.71 23.57
CA ARG A 109 16.82 -0.21 24.92
C ARG A 109 15.32 -0.23 25.27
N MET A 110 14.44 -0.38 24.27
CA MET A 110 12.99 -0.49 24.49
C MET A 110 12.53 -1.93 24.70
N ARG A 111 13.45 -2.91 24.76
CA ARG A 111 13.10 -4.30 25.05
C ARG A 111 12.61 -4.41 26.51
N PRO A 112 11.58 -5.23 26.79
CA PRO A 112 11.10 -5.49 28.15
C PRO A 112 12.20 -6.05 29.06
#